data_AF-A0A5P4S7V0-F1
#
_entry.id   AF-A0A5P4S7V0-F1
#
_cell.length_a   1.000
_cell.length_b   1.000
_cell.length_c   1.000
_cell.angle_alpha   90.00
_cell.angle_beta   90.00
_cell.angle_gamma   90.00
#
_symmetry.space_group_name_H-M   'P 1'
#
loop_
_entity.id
_entity.type
_entity.pdbx_description
1 polymer ?
#
loop_
_entity_poly.entity_id
_entity_poly.type
_entity_poly.pdbx_seq_one_letter_code
_entity_poly.pdbx_strand_id
1 'polypeptide(L)'
;MVGPRPEREVFISELEKAIPYYRFRHAVKPGVTGLAQVKYPYGASVEDAIWKHKYDIYYIKHQNWMMEVKILFLTVKTVLFGMGR
;
A
#
# COMPACT_ATOMS: atom_id res chain seq x y z
N MET A 1 -10.55 -0.72 -7.29
CA MET A 1 -10.26 -2.10 -6.82
C MET A 1 -8.87 -2.15 -6.22
N VAL A 2 -7.85 -1.67 -6.94
CA VAL A 2 -6.48 -1.53 -6.44
C VAL A 2 -6.20 -0.09 -5.98
N GLY A 3 -5.47 0.06 -4.87
CA GLY A 3 -5.08 1.35 -4.32
C GLY A 3 -4.50 1.23 -2.91
N PRO A 4 -3.90 2.30 -2.37
CA PRO A 4 -3.43 2.33 -0.99
C PRO A 4 -4.58 2.04 -0.01
N ARG A 5 -4.29 1.27 1.03
CA ARG A 5 -5.28 1.01 2.09
C ARG A 5 -5.55 2.33 2.85
N PRO A 6 -6.80 2.64 3.24
CA PRO A 6 -7.05 3.80 4.08
C PRO A 6 -6.41 3.61 5.46
N GLU A 7 -5.84 4.67 6.00
CA GLU A 7 -5.23 4.71 7.34
C GLU A 7 -6.05 5.61 8.25
N ARG A 8 -6.02 5.38 9.58
CA ARG A 8 -6.74 6.26 10.52
C ARG A 8 -6.02 7.60 10.65
N GLU A 9 -6.77 8.70 10.75
CA GLU A 9 -6.21 10.06 10.83
C GLU A 9 -5.18 10.19 11.98
N VAL A 10 -5.45 9.57 13.12
CA VAL A 10 -4.51 9.55 14.27
C VAL A 10 -3.13 9.02 13.86
N PHE A 11 -3.07 7.92 13.11
CA PHE A 11 -1.81 7.35 12.61
C PHE A 11 -1.19 8.20 11.49
N ILE A 12 -2.01 8.82 10.64
CA ILE A 12 -1.52 9.72 9.60
C ILE A 12 -0.80 10.92 10.24
N SER A 13 -1.38 11.54 11.27
CA SER A 13 -0.78 12.67 11.98
C SER A 13 0.51 12.31 12.72
N GLU A 14 0.67 11.07 13.15
CA GLU A 14 1.92 10.59 13.73
C GLU A 14 2.97 10.28 12.66
N LEU A 15 2.58 9.57 11.60
CA LEU A 15 3.48 9.12 10.56
C LEU A 15 3.94 10.25 9.64
N GLU A 16 3.15 11.31 9.44
CA GLU A 16 3.57 12.47 8.66
C GLU A 16 4.71 13.27 9.31
N LYS A 17 4.91 13.12 10.63
CA LYS A 17 6.06 13.71 11.34
C LYS A 17 7.37 12.99 11.00
N ALA A 18 7.29 11.70 10.70
CA ALA A 18 8.45 10.85 10.39
C ALA A 18 8.65 10.63 8.88
N ILE A 19 7.56 10.67 8.10
CA ILE A 19 7.52 10.31 6.68
C ILE A 19 7.07 11.54 5.88
N PRO A 20 8.00 12.20 5.16
CA PRO A 20 7.65 13.33 4.32
C PRO A 20 6.59 12.95 3.27
N TYR A 21 5.63 13.84 3.06
CA TYR A 21 4.55 13.68 2.07
C TYR A 21 3.66 12.45 2.31
N TYR A 22 3.56 11.94 3.54
CA TYR A 22 2.76 10.75 3.85
C TYR A 22 1.31 10.81 3.31
N ARG A 23 0.71 12.00 3.37
CA ARG A 23 -0.65 12.29 2.86
C ARG A 23 -0.82 12.09 1.35
N PHE A 24 0.27 12.05 0.57
CA PHE A 24 0.21 11.85 -0.88
C PHE A 24 -0.46 10.52 -1.27
N ARG A 25 -0.49 9.54 -0.37
CA ARG A 25 -1.24 8.28 -0.56
C ARG A 25 -2.74 8.49 -0.81
N HIS A 26 -3.32 9.62 -0.40
CA HIS A 26 -4.71 9.98 -0.64
C HIS A 26 -4.96 10.61 -2.02
N ALA A 27 -3.94 10.77 -2.86
CA ALA A 27 -4.09 11.29 -4.22
C ALA A 27 -4.91 10.36 -5.14
N VAL A 28 -5.07 9.09 -4.75
CA VAL A 28 -5.90 8.11 -5.46
C VAL A 28 -6.92 7.50 -4.50
N LYS A 29 -8.01 6.97 -5.05
CA LYS A 29 -9.04 6.29 -4.25
C LYS A 29 -8.45 5.04 -3.56
N PRO A 30 -8.85 4.76 -2.32
CA PRO A 30 -8.42 3.56 -1.63
C PRO A 30 -8.85 2.28 -2.36
N GLY A 31 -8.04 1.23 -2.21
CA GLY A 31 -8.27 -0.09 -2.80
C GLY A 31 -8.65 -1.15 -1.76
N VAL A 32 -9.25 -2.24 -2.24
CA VAL A 32 -9.44 -3.47 -1.47
C VAL A 32 -8.09 -4.20 -1.35
N THR A 33 -7.32 -4.18 -2.43
CA THR A 33 -5.93 -4.64 -2.51
C THR A 33 -5.03 -3.51 -2.98
N GLY A 34 -3.72 -3.68 -2.86
CA GLY A 34 -2.73 -2.66 -3.15
C GLY A 34 -1.35 -3.27 -3.29
N LEU A 35 -0.46 -2.56 -3.99
CA LEU A 35 0.90 -3.04 -4.21
C LEU A 35 1.65 -3.28 -2.89
N ALA A 36 1.49 -2.38 -1.92
CA ALA A 36 2.05 -2.54 -0.58
C ALA A 36 1.55 -3.81 0.12
N GLN A 37 0.24 -4.10 0.01
CA GLN A 37 -0.39 -5.25 0.67
C GLN A 37 0.09 -6.61 0.12
N VAL A 38 0.46 -6.68 -1.17
CA VAL A 38 0.94 -7.93 -1.79
C VAL A 38 2.46 -8.09 -1.73
N LYS A 39 3.21 -7.01 -1.49
CA LYS A 39 4.69 -7.02 -1.50
C LYS A 39 5.32 -6.98 -0.13
N TYR A 40 4.59 -6.50 0.88
CA TYR A 40 5.16 -6.27 2.19
C TYR A 40 4.31 -6.95 3.26
N PRO A 41 4.89 -7.87 4.07
CA PRO A 41 4.17 -8.53 5.16
C PRO A 41 3.73 -7.52 6.22
N TYR A 42 2.82 -7.94 7.09
CA TYR A 42 2.21 -7.04 8.07
C TYR A 42 3.21 -6.66 9.17
N GLY A 43 3.86 -5.52 8.99
CA GLY A 43 4.69 -4.90 10.02
C GLY A 43 4.01 -3.70 10.69
N ALA A 44 4.31 -3.48 11.97
CA ALA A 44 3.72 -2.43 12.82
C ALA A 44 4.73 -1.31 13.20
N SER A 45 5.94 -1.33 12.66
CA SER A 45 6.96 -0.28 12.93
C SER A 45 6.82 0.93 12.00
N VAL A 46 7.49 2.02 12.35
CA VAL A 46 7.59 3.22 11.49
C VAL A 46 8.35 2.89 10.20
N GLU A 47 9.37 2.05 10.28
CA GLU A 47 10.12 1.52 9.14
C GLU A 47 9.21 0.78 8.16
N ASP A 48 8.29 -0.04 8.68
CA ASP A 48 7.30 -0.73 7.86
C ASP A 48 6.36 0.26 7.16
N ALA A 49 5.93 1.31 7.87
CA ALA A 49 5.11 2.37 7.29
C ALA A 49 5.85 3.14 6.18
N ILE A 50 7.16 3.35 6.31
CA ILE A 50 8.01 3.95 5.26
C ILE A 50 8.02 3.06 4.02
N TRP A 51 8.24 1.76 4.18
CA TRP A 51 8.24 0.82 3.05
C TRP A 51 6.87 0.74 2.36
N LYS A 52 5.79 0.63 3.14
CA LYS A 52 4.41 0.67 2.61
C LYS A 52 4.17 1.96 1.81
N HIS A 53 4.58 3.11 2.36
CA HIS A 53 4.41 4.40 1.69
C HIS A 53 5.19 4.50 0.38
N LYS A 54 6.41 3.94 0.31
CA LYS A 54 7.17 3.86 -0.95
C LYS A 54 6.44 3.06 -2.02
N TYR A 55 5.85 1.92 -1.65
CA TYR A 55 5.04 1.11 -2.59
C TYR A 55 3.78 1.85 -3.03
N ASP A 56 3.11 2.56 -2.13
CA ASP A 56 1.93 3.38 -2.46
C ASP A 56 2.30 4.48 -3.46
N ILE A 57 3.39 5.23 -3.23
CA ILE A 57 3.88 6.25 -4.17
C ILE A 57 4.24 5.62 -5.52
N TYR A 58 4.95 4.48 -5.50
CA TYR A 58 5.35 3.81 -6.73
C TYR A 58 4.13 3.40 -7.56
N TYR A 59 3.10 2.85 -6.91
CA TYR A 59 1.83 2.52 -7.54
C TYR A 59 1.15 3.75 -8.14
N ILE A 60 1.03 4.85 -7.37
CA ILE A 60 0.41 6.10 -7.85
C ILE A 60 1.14 6.65 -9.08
N LYS A 61 2.48 6.59 -9.10
CA LYS A 61 3.29 7.11 -10.21
C LYS A 61 3.28 6.23 -11.47
N HIS A 62 3.07 4.93 -11.33
CA HIS A 62 3.18 3.96 -12.43
C HIS A 62 1.87 3.21 -12.69
N GLN A 63 0.74 3.84 -12.36
CA GLN A 63 -0.56 3.21 -12.52
C GLN A 63 -0.85 3.02 -14.02
N ASN A 64 -0.92 1.76 -14.43
CA ASN A 64 -1.29 1.35 -15.78
C ASN A 64 -2.00 -0.01 -15.73
N TRP A 65 -2.64 -0.39 -16.83
CA TRP A 65 -3.44 -1.62 -16.90
C TRP A 65 -2.64 -2.89 -16.56
N MET A 66 -1.35 -2.94 -16.92
CA MET A 66 -0.49 -4.09 -16.65
C MET A 66 -0.19 -4.22 -15.15
N MET A 67 0.00 -3.09 -14.46
CA MET A 67 0.18 -3.05 -13.01
C MET A 67 -1.07 -3.55 -12.27
N GLU A 68 -2.26 -3.14 -12.72
CA GLU A 68 -3.53 -3.61 -12.15
C GLU A 68 -3.64 -5.15 -12.23
N VAL A 69 -3.43 -5.72 -13.42
CA VAL A 69 -3.47 -7.17 -13.65
C VAL A 69 -2.44 -7.91 -12.79
N LYS A 70 -1.22 -7.37 -12.72
CA LYS A 70 -0.14 -7.93 -11.89
C LYS A 70 -0.52 -7.96 -10.41
N ILE A 71 -1.09 -6.88 -9.88
CA ILE A 71 -1.51 -6.81 -8.47
C ILE A 71 -2.65 -7.78 -8.19
N LEU A 72 -3.60 -7.94 -9.12
CA LEU A 72 -4.68 -8.93 -8.97
C LEU A 72 -4.14 -10.35 -8.93
N PHE A 73 -3.24 -10.72 -9.84
CA PHE A 73 -2.62 -12.04 -9.84
C PHE A 73 -1.84 -12.32 -8.54
N LEU A 74 -1.06 -11.33 -8.08
CA LEU A 74 -0.35 -11.43 -6.80
C LEU A 74 -1.32 -11.55 -5.62
N THR A 75 -2.45 -10.83 -5.66
CA THR A 75 -3.48 -10.92 -4.61
C THR A 75 -4.07 -12.32 -4.53
N VAL A 76 -4.44 -12.92 -5.67
CA VAL A 76 -4.93 -14.30 -5.72
C VAL A 76 -3.90 -15.27 -5.17
N LYS A 77 -2.63 -15.13 -5.57
CA LYS A 77 -1.54 -15.92 -5.02
C LYS A 77 -1.42 -15.76 -3.50
N THR A 78 -1.41 -14.53 -2.99
CA THR A 78 -1.29 -14.27 -1.55
C THR A 78 -2.43 -14.88 -0.75
N VAL A 79 -3.67 -14.83 -1.26
CA VAL A 79 -4.84 -15.44 -0.60
C VAL A 79 -4.76 -16.97 -0.63
N LEU A 80 -4.40 -17.58 -1.76
CA LEU A 80 -4.31 -19.04 -1.89
C LEU A 80 -3.18 -19.66 -1.05
N PHE A 81 -2.04 -18.97 -0.95
CA PHE A 81 -0.85 -19.47 -0.25
C PHE A 81 -0.72 -18.91 1.19
N GLY A 82 -1.67 -18.10 1.66
CA GLY A 82 -1.68 -17.58 3.03
C GLY A 82 -0.51 -16.66 3.41
N MET A 83 0.26 -16.15 2.43
CA MET A 83 1.48 -15.35 2.66
C MET A 83 1.22 -13.92 3.17
N GLY A 84 -0.03 -13.58 3.48
CA GLY A 84 -0.44 -12.27 3.98
C GLY A 84 -0.55 -12.18 5.51
N ARG A 85 -0.03 -13.17 6.25
CA ARG A 85 0.00 -13.19 7.72
C ARG A 85 1.35 -12.71 8.25
#